data_AF-A0A1S8K0G3-F1
#
_entry.id   AF-A0A1S8K0G3-F1
#
_cell.length_a   1.000
_cell.length_b   1.000
_cell.length_c   1.000
_cell.angle_alpha   90.00
_cell.angle_beta   90.00
_cell.angle_gamma   90.00
#
_symmetry.space_group_name_H-M   'P 1'
#
loop_
_entity.id
_entity.type
_entity.pdbx_description
1 polymer ?
#
loop_
_entity_poly.entity_id
_entity_poly.type
_entity_poly.pdbx_seq_one_letter_code
_entity_poly.pdbx_strand_id
1 'polypeptide(L)'
;MISSSDRKQAVELIQEANRNGARLTYACNELNISVRTYERWTREGTIAHDQRPLAKRPVPKNKLTDQEREKIIETVSKKEFMNLPPSQIVPKLADCSIYIASESSFYRVLREKNMQHHRGRSQVSQKRIPPSHLATKPNEVWTWDITWLKGPIKGLFYRLYLIIDLFSRKM
;
A
#
# COMPACT_ATOMS: atom_id res chain seq x y z
N MET A 1 18.92 4.20 9.85
CA MET A 1 19.26 5.64 9.75
C MET A 1 19.35 6.14 11.17
N ILE A 2 20.49 6.69 11.60
CA ILE A 2 20.70 7.10 13.00
C ILE A 2 20.10 8.50 13.16
N SER A 3 19.11 8.64 14.03
CA SER A 3 18.41 9.91 14.24
C SER A 3 19.37 10.97 14.79
N SER A 4 19.00 12.26 14.71
CA SER A 4 19.80 13.33 15.31
C SER A 4 19.97 13.16 16.82
N SER A 5 18.97 12.59 17.49
CA SER A 5 19.02 12.27 18.92
C SER A 5 20.04 11.15 19.19
N ASP A 6 19.94 10.05 18.46
CA ASP A 6 20.81 8.89 18.66
C ASP A 6 22.27 9.20 18.33
N ARG A 7 22.53 10.08 17.35
CA ARG A 7 23.89 10.56 17.06
C ARG A 7 24.47 11.35 18.23
N LYS A 8 23.65 12.17 18.91
CA LYS A 8 24.13 12.93 20.06
C LYS A 8 24.52 12.02 21.21
N GLN A 9 23.65 11.07 21.53
CA GLN A 9 23.89 10.08 22.57
C GLN A 9 25.11 9.20 22.25
N ALA A 10 25.25 8.76 21.00
CA ALA A 10 26.41 7.97 20.57
C ALA A 10 27.74 8.73 20.71
N VAL A 11 27.77 10.01 20.35
CA VAL A 11 28.97 10.85 20.50
C VAL A 11 29.29 11.07 21.98
N GLU A 12 28.30 11.30 22.82
CA GLU A 12 28.47 11.49 24.26
C GLU A 12 29.07 10.24 24.93
N LEU A 13 28.50 9.06 24.66
CA LEU A 13 29.00 7.78 25.19
C LEU A 13 30.42 7.45 24.71
N ILE A 14 30.74 7.73 23.44
CA ILE A 14 32.09 7.53 22.90
C ILE A 14 33.09 8.48 23.57
N GLN A 15 32.71 9.74 23.78
CA GLN A 15 33.56 10.71 24.48
C GLN A 15 33.77 10.34 25.94
N GLU A 16 32.75 9.86 26.63
CA GLU A 16 32.83 9.37 28.01
C GLU A 16 33.80 8.18 28.10
N ALA A 17 33.64 7.16 27.26
CA ALA A 17 34.53 6.01 27.21
C ALA A 17 35.98 6.41 26.92
N ASN A 18 36.19 7.36 26.01
CA ASN A 18 37.52 7.87 25.68
C ASN A 18 38.16 8.65 26.84
N ARG A 19 37.38 9.45 27.58
CA ARG A 19 37.84 10.14 28.81
C ARG A 19 38.23 9.16 29.90
N ASN A 20 37.53 8.03 29.99
CA ASN A 20 37.82 6.94 30.92
C ASN A 20 38.98 6.03 30.46
N GLY A 21 39.68 6.39 29.37
CA GLY A 21 40.93 5.74 28.94
C GLY A 21 40.77 4.70 27.83
N ALA A 22 39.55 4.47 27.30
CA ALA A 22 39.36 3.59 26.16
C ALA A 22 39.89 4.23 24.87
N ARG A 23 40.59 3.49 24.01
CA ARG A 23 40.94 4.03 22.68
C ARG A 23 39.66 4.27 21.87
N LEU A 24 39.63 5.40 21.16
CA LEU A 24 38.50 5.82 20.31
C LEU A 24 38.02 4.72 19.35
N THR A 25 38.93 3.91 18.82
CA THR A 25 38.62 2.77 17.95
C THR A 25 37.73 1.73 18.62
N TYR A 26 38.05 1.32 19.85
CA TYR A 26 37.26 0.34 20.60
C TYR A 26 35.90 0.93 21.01
N ALA A 27 35.88 2.16 21.49
CA ALA A 27 34.63 2.85 21.84
C ALA A 27 33.67 2.99 20.64
N CYS A 28 34.20 3.29 19.45
CA CYS A 28 33.41 3.34 18.22
C CYS A 28 32.91 1.95 17.79
N ASN A 29 33.75 0.91 17.95
CA ASN A 29 33.40 -0.47 17.59
C ASN A 29 32.25 -1.03 18.44
N GLU A 30 32.16 -0.71 19.73
CA GLU A 30 31.04 -1.13 20.60
C GLU A 30 29.68 -0.66 20.08
N LEU A 31 29.62 0.54 19.48
CA LEU A 31 28.41 1.07 18.85
C LEU A 31 28.27 0.68 17.37
N ASN A 32 29.11 -0.23 16.87
CA ASN A 32 29.17 -0.65 15.46
C ASN A 32 29.32 0.53 14.49
N ILE A 33 30.04 1.58 14.88
CA ILE A 33 30.35 2.72 14.01
C ILE A 33 31.85 2.80 13.72
N SER A 34 32.20 3.23 12.51
CA SER A 34 33.60 3.48 12.19
C SER A 34 34.09 4.79 12.83
N VAL A 35 35.38 4.87 13.16
CA VAL A 35 36.02 6.11 13.63
C VAL A 35 35.79 7.26 12.63
N ARG A 36 35.86 6.98 11.32
CA ARG A 36 35.57 7.97 10.27
C ARG A 36 34.13 8.51 10.33
N THR A 37 33.17 7.70 10.79
CA THR A 37 31.78 8.12 10.98
C THR A 37 31.66 9.06 12.18
N TYR A 38 32.32 8.71 13.30
CA TYR A 38 32.41 9.56 14.49
C TYR A 38 33.09 10.91 14.18
N GLU A 39 34.23 10.89 13.51
CA GLU A 39 34.94 12.11 13.07
C GLU A 39 34.07 12.96 12.14
N ARG A 40 33.33 12.33 11.22
CA ARG A 40 32.39 13.04 10.33
C ARG A 40 31.27 13.72 11.10
N TRP A 41 30.80 13.14 12.20
CA TRP A 41 29.78 13.76 13.04
C TRP A 41 30.33 14.91 13.90
N THR A 42 31.63 14.89 14.24
CA THR A 42 32.24 15.83 15.20
C THR A 42 33.14 16.89 14.56
N ARG A 43 33.39 16.82 13.23
CA ARG A 43 34.35 17.65 12.48
C ARG A 43 34.16 19.17 12.62
N GLU A 44 32.92 19.65 12.75
CA GLU A 44 32.60 21.08 12.81
C GLU A 44 32.33 21.58 14.24
N GLY A 45 32.75 20.83 15.26
CA GLY A 45 32.56 21.18 16.67
C GLY A 45 31.11 21.05 17.17
N THR A 46 30.17 20.77 16.27
CA THR A 46 28.77 20.44 16.57
C THR A 46 28.42 19.09 15.95
N ILE A 47 27.51 18.34 16.59
CA ILE A 47 27.10 17.01 16.13
C ILE A 47 26.27 17.16 14.85
N ALA A 48 26.89 16.85 13.71
CA ALA A 48 26.30 17.07 12.40
C ALA A 48 25.00 16.27 12.20
N HIS A 49 23.94 16.98 11.84
CA HIS A 49 22.67 16.38 11.45
C HIS A 49 22.80 15.52 10.19
N ASP A 50 21.84 14.62 9.97
CA ASP A 50 21.81 13.89 8.70
C ASP A 50 21.51 14.87 7.56
N GLN A 51 22.48 15.05 6.67
CA GLN A 51 22.37 15.93 5.50
C GLN A 51 21.71 15.21 4.31
N ARG A 52 21.52 13.88 4.36
CA ARG A 52 20.90 13.12 3.26
C ARG A 52 19.46 13.53 2.94
N PRO A 53 18.61 13.94 3.92
CA PRO A 53 17.30 14.53 3.64
C PRO A 53 17.37 15.94 3.06
N LEU A 54 18.41 16.70 3.42
CA LEU A 54 18.64 18.09 2.96
C LEU A 54 19.34 18.15 1.61
N ALA A 55 19.85 17.02 1.12
CA ALA A 55 20.53 16.93 -0.16
C ALA A 55 19.58 17.32 -1.31
N LYS A 56 19.94 18.39 -2.03
CA LYS A 56 19.25 18.80 -3.26
C LYS A 56 19.48 17.73 -4.33
N ARG A 57 18.46 16.91 -4.59
CA ARG A 57 18.49 15.91 -5.67
C ARG A 57 17.96 16.54 -6.95
N PRO A 58 18.62 16.32 -8.10
CA PRO A 58 18.08 16.79 -9.37
C PRO A 58 16.72 16.14 -9.65
N VAL A 59 15.87 16.87 -10.35
CA VAL A 59 14.57 16.34 -10.78
C VAL A 59 14.81 15.16 -11.73
N PRO A 60 14.16 14.00 -11.53
CA PRO A 60 14.29 12.88 -12.45
C PRO A 60 13.86 13.27 -13.87
N LYS A 61 14.61 12.85 -14.89
CA LYS A 61 14.29 13.13 -16.31
C LYS A 61 12.90 12.65 -16.72
N ASN A 62 12.43 11.56 -16.11
CA ASN A 62 11.15 10.93 -16.41
C ASN A 62 9.99 11.49 -15.56
N LYS A 63 10.20 12.61 -14.87
CA LYS A 63 9.12 13.26 -14.12
C LYS A 63 8.13 13.85 -15.12
N LEU A 64 6.85 13.51 -14.97
CA LEU A 64 5.80 14.13 -15.77
C LEU A 64 5.84 15.64 -15.62
N THR A 65 5.82 16.32 -16.75
CA THR A 65 5.61 17.76 -16.86
C THR A 65 4.19 18.11 -16.43
N ASP A 66 3.97 19.39 -16.11
CA ASP A 66 2.64 19.87 -15.72
C ASP A 66 1.64 19.77 -16.88
N GLN A 67 2.11 19.94 -18.12
CA GLN A 67 1.31 19.76 -19.33
C GLN A 67 0.83 18.31 -19.51
N GLU A 68 1.70 17.33 -19.30
CA GLU A 68 1.31 15.91 -19.36
C GLU A 68 0.33 15.54 -18.25
N ARG A 69 0.52 16.09 -17.05
CA ARG A 69 -0.41 15.92 -15.92
C ARG A 69 -1.80 16.48 -16.24
N GLU A 70 -1.85 17.65 -16.85
CA GLU A 70 -3.11 18.28 -17.26
C GLU A 70 -3.80 17.47 -18.38
N LYS A 71 -3.02 16.97 -19.35
CA LYS A 71 -3.53 16.06 -20.40
C LYS A 71 -4.13 14.77 -19.83
N ILE A 72 -3.56 14.22 -18.75
CA ILE A 72 -4.15 13.08 -18.03
C ILE A 72 -5.51 13.45 -17.45
N ILE A 73 -5.61 14.60 -16.77
CA ILE A 73 -6.86 15.06 -16.13
C ILE A 73 -7.94 15.32 -17.17
N GLU A 74 -7.59 15.98 -18.27
CA GLU A 74 -8.48 16.25 -19.40
C GLU A 74 -9.01 14.93 -19.97
N THR A 75 -8.12 13.98 -20.24
CA THR A 75 -8.49 12.67 -20.81
C THR A 75 -9.43 11.90 -19.90
N VAL A 76 -9.14 11.84 -18.60
CA VAL A 76 -9.98 11.13 -17.62
C VAL A 76 -11.35 11.82 -17.44
N SER A 77 -11.45 13.11 -17.72
CA SER A 77 -12.70 13.87 -17.59
C SER A 77 -13.59 13.80 -18.83
N LYS A 78 -13.09 13.31 -19.97
CA LYS A 78 -13.90 13.11 -21.19
C LYS A 78 -15.01 12.11 -20.94
N LYS A 79 -16.17 12.34 -21.56
CA LYS A 79 -17.39 11.50 -21.40
C LYS A 79 -17.14 10.01 -21.64
N GLU A 80 -16.24 9.68 -22.58
CA GLU A 80 -15.87 8.32 -22.93
C GLU A 80 -15.09 7.58 -21.82
N PHE A 81 -14.30 8.32 -21.03
CA PHE A 81 -13.38 7.75 -20.04
C PHE A 81 -13.79 8.03 -18.59
N MET A 82 -14.74 8.93 -18.35
CA MET A 82 -15.18 9.36 -17.02
C MET A 82 -15.53 8.18 -16.10
N ASN A 83 -16.21 7.16 -16.63
CA ASN A 83 -16.65 6.00 -15.86
C ASN A 83 -15.66 4.82 -15.91
N LEU A 84 -14.50 4.97 -16.55
CA LEU A 84 -13.52 3.90 -16.71
C LEU A 84 -12.36 4.08 -15.72
N PRO A 85 -11.83 3.00 -15.12
CA PRO A 85 -10.61 3.07 -14.33
C PRO A 85 -9.38 3.25 -15.24
N PRO A 86 -8.25 3.77 -14.72
CA PRO A 86 -6.99 3.85 -15.47
C PRO A 86 -6.55 2.55 -16.14
N SER A 87 -6.83 1.40 -15.52
CA SER A 87 -6.57 0.06 -16.08
C SER A 87 -7.28 -0.21 -17.40
N GLN A 88 -8.37 0.50 -17.70
CA GLN A 88 -9.12 0.42 -18.95
C GLN A 88 -8.83 1.61 -19.88
N ILE A 89 -8.58 2.79 -19.32
CA ILE A 89 -8.28 4.00 -20.10
C ILE A 89 -6.96 3.84 -20.85
N VAL A 90 -5.89 3.39 -20.17
CA VAL A 90 -4.55 3.30 -20.79
C VAL A 90 -4.52 2.33 -21.97
N PRO A 91 -5.07 1.10 -21.89
CA PRO A 91 -5.17 0.21 -23.05
C PRO A 91 -5.99 0.82 -24.21
N LYS A 92 -7.14 1.44 -23.92
CA LYS A 92 -7.97 2.08 -24.95
C LYS A 92 -7.24 3.21 -25.68
N LEU A 93 -6.42 3.99 -24.96
CA LEU A 93 -5.60 5.03 -25.59
C LEU A 93 -4.49 4.39 -26.44
N ALA A 94 -3.88 3.30 -25.97
CA ALA A 94 -2.87 2.56 -26.71
C ALA A 94 -3.43 1.94 -28.00
N ASP A 95 -4.67 1.43 -27.97
CA ASP A 95 -5.38 0.95 -29.17
C ASP A 95 -5.54 2.07 -30.22
N CYS A 96 -5.69 3.32 -29.77
CA CYS A 96 -5.71 4.51 -30.62
C CYS A 96 -4.30 5.06 -30.96
N SER A 97 -3.23 4.33 -30.64
CA SER A 97 -1.83 4.78 -30.79
C SER A 97 -1.47 6.06 -30.02
N ILE A 98 -2.19 6.35 -28.93
CA ILE A 98 -1.96 7.51 -28.07
C ILE A 98 -1.31 7.06 -26.76
N TYR A 99 -0.08 7.53 -26.51
CA TYR A 99 0.58 7.34 -25.22
C TYR A 99 0.71 8.68 -24.47
N ILE A 100 0.20 8.71 -23.24
CA ILE A 100 0.32 9.86 -22.33
C ILE A 100 1.25 9.52 -21.17
N ALA A 101 0.95 8.44 -20.44
CA ALA A 101 1.73 7.96 -19.32
C ALA A 101 1.35 6.51 -18.94
N SER A 102 2.14 5.90 -18.06
CA SER A 102 1.83 4.58 -17.49
C SER A 102 0.56 4.61 -16.61
N GLU A 103 -0.07 3.45 -16.44
CA GLU A 103 -1.23 3.28 -15.54
C GLU A 103 -0.93 3.75 -14.10
N SER A 104 0.25 3.41 -13.58
CA SER A 104 0.71 3.88 -12.26
C SER A 104 0.81 5.40 -12.15
N SER A 105 1.17 6.07 -13.25
CA SER A 105 1.23 7.53 -13.31
C SER A 105 -0.16 8.16 -13.33
N PHE A 106 -1.11 7.56 -14.05
CA PHE A 106 -2.52 7.96 -13.99
C PHE A 106 -3.06 7.89 -12.55
N TYR A 107 -2.87 6.76 -11.86
CA TYR A 107 -3.32 6.64 -10.47
C TYR A 107 -2.66 7.66 -9.54
N ARG A 108 -1.37 7.93 -9.71
CA ARG A 108 -0.66 8.93 -8.90
C ARG A 108 -1.25 10.33 -9.11
N VAL A 109 -1.48 10.74 -10.35
CA VAL A 109 -2.08 12.05 -10.67
C VAL A 109 -3.52 12.15 -10.15
N LEU A 110 -4.32 11.10 -10.33
CA LEU A 110 -5.70 11.08 -9.83
C LEU A 110 -5.76 11.11 -8.30
N ARG A 111 -4.82 10.45 -7.61
CA ARG A 111 -4.73 10.51 -6.14
C ARG A 111 -4.34 11.91 -5.66
N GLU A 112 -3.36 12.56 -6.29
CA GLU A 112 -2.94 13.92 -5.95
C GLU A 112 -4.07 14.95 -6.14
N LYS A 113 -4.92 14.77 -7.17
CA LYS A 113 -6.07 15.63 -7.45
C LYS A 113 -7.35 15.19 -6.73
N ASN A 114 -7.29 14.17 -5.89
CA ASN A 114 -8.44 13.57 -5.21
C ASN A 114 -9.58 13.19 -6.17
N MET A 115 -9.25 12.71 -7.38
CA MET A 115 -10.19 12.28 -8.43
C MET A 115 -10.29 10.75 -8.55
N GLN A 116 -9.65 10.03 -7.63
CA GLN A 116 -9.67 8.57 -7.53
C GLN A 116 -10.93 8.08 -6.80
N HIS A 117 -12.10 8.44 -7.33
CA HIS A 117 -13.38 7.97 -6.81
C HIS A 117 -13.83 6.68 -7.49
N HIS A 118 -14.96 6.14 -7.02
CA HIS A 118 -15.57 4.95 -7.58
C HIS A 118 -15.84 5.13 -9.08
N ARG A 119 -15.14 4.35 -9.91
CA ARG A 119 -15.28 4.32 -11.37
C ARG A 119 -15.64 2.90 -11.78
N GLY A 120 -16.56 2.75 -12.72
CA GLY A 120 -17.01 1.47 -13.25
C GLY A 120 -18.47 1.18 -12.98
N ARG A 121 -18.93 0.03 -13.48
CA ARG A 121 -20.34 -0.40 -13.42
C ARG A 121 -20.74 -1.03 -12.08
N SER A 122 -19.79 -1.25 -11.17
CA SER A 122 -20.11 -1.78 -9.85
C SER A 122 -21.03 -0.80 -9.14
N GLN A 123 -22.06 -1.28 -8.46
CA GLN A 123 -22.79 -0.43 -7.55
C GLN A 123 -21.97 -0.20 -6.28
N VAL A 124 -22.16 0.96 -5.66
CA VAL A 124 -21.63 1.21 -4.33
C VAL A 124 -22.25 0.18 -3.38
N SER A 125 -21.41 -0.47 -2.58
CA SER A 125 -21.89 -1.42 -1.57
C SER A 125 -22.87 -0.71 -0.64
N GLN A 126 -24.12 -1.18 -0.63
CA GLN A 126 -25.15 -0.72 0.29
C GLN A 126 -25.24 -1.71 1.44
N LYS A 127 -25.10 -1.21 2.68
CA LYS A 127 -25.38 -2.03 3.87
C LYS A 127 -26.88 -2.30 3.93
N ARG A 128 -27.29 -3.52 3.58
CA ARG A 128 -28.65 -4.00 3.75
C ARG A 128 -28.73 -4.81 5.04
N ILE A 129 -29.80 -4.60 5.80
CA ILE A 129 -30.12 -5.47 6.93
C ILE A 129 -30.54 -6.82 6.33
N PRO A 130 -29.87 -7.94 6.68
CA PRO A 130 -30.25 -9.25 6.16
C PRO A 130 -31.68 -9.59 6.61
N PRO A 131 -32.52 -10.17 5.74
CA PRO A 131 -33.84 -10.63 6.14
C PRO A 131 -33.69 -11.76 7.18
N SER A 132 -34.31 -11.59 8.34
CA SER A 132 -34.37 -12.61 9.38
C SER A 132 -35.66 -13.40 9.26
N HIS A 133 -35.56 -14.72 9.26
CA HIS A 133 -36.71 -15.64 9.28
C HIS A 133 -36.85 -16.26 10.67
N LEU A 134 -38.07 -16.32 11.19
CA LEU A 134 -38.40 -16.97 12.45
C LEU A 134 -39.20 -18.25 12.17
N ALA A 135 -38.79 -19.37 12.77
CA ALA A 135 -39.56 -20.60 12.79
C ALA A 135 -39.94 -20.92 14.26
N THR A 136 -41.20 -21.21 14.51
CA THR A 136 -41.73 -21.54 15.83
C THR A 136 -42.03 -23.03 16.00
N LYS A 137 -42.14 -23.77 14.89
CA LYS A 137 -42.39 -25.22 14.86
C LYS A 137 -41.61 -25.88 13.70
N PRO A 138 -41.40 -27.22 13.75
CA PRO A 138 -40.84 -27.95 12.61
C PRO A 138 -41.69 -27.78 11.34
N ASN A 139 -41.03 -27.81 10.19
CA ASN A 139 -41.57 -27.68 8.84
C ASN A 139 -42.12 -26.29 8.45
N GLU A 140 -41.83 -25.23 9.21
CA GLU A 140 -42.26 -23.86 8.88
C GLU A 140 -41.29 -23.10 7.97
N VAL A 141 -39.98 -23.30 8.15
CA VAL A 141 -38.92 -22.61 7.37
C VAL A 141 -37.81 -23.60 7.04
N TRP A 142 -37.45 -23.67 5.77
CA TRP A 142 -36.45 -24.59 5.26
C TRP A 142 -35.25 -23.78 4.76
N THR A 143 -34.06 -24.17 5.19
CA THR A 143 -32.78 -23.60 4.74
C THR A 143 -32.08 -24.59 3.83
N TRP A 144 -31.43 -24.11 2.79
CA TRP A 144 -30.66 -24.95 1.89
C TRP A 144 -29.26 -24.37 1.68
N ASP A 145 -28.30 -25.25 1.46
CA ASP A 145 -26.93 -24.88 1.09
C ASP A 145 -26.39 -25.84 0.03
N ILE A 146 -25.44 -25.35 -0.77
CA ILE A 146 -24.69 -26.19 -1.73
C ILE A 146 -23.22 -26.15 -1.34
N THR A 147 -22.74 -27.28 -0.82
CA THR A 147 -21.34 -27.44 -0.44
C THR A 147 -20.61 -28.30 -1.46
N TRP A 148 -19.43 -27.84 -1.90
CA TRP A 148 -18.52 -28.63 -2.74
C TRP A 148 -17.70 -29.57 -1.88
N LEU A 149 -17.90 -30.88 -2.04
CA LEU A 149 -17.12 -31.91 -1.37
C LEU A 149 -15.98 -32.37 -2.28
N LYS A 150 -14.79 -32.57 -1.69
CA LYS A 150 -13.64 -33.10 -2.42
C LYS A 150 -13.93 -34.54 -2.87
N GLY A 151 -13.75 -34.82 -4.15
CA GLY A 151 -13.85 -36.17 -4.70
C GLY A 151 -12.60 -37.01 -4.43
N PRO A 152 -12.61 -38.30 -4.81
CA PRO A 152 -11.48 -39.21 -4.65
C PRO A 152 -10.25 -38.84 -5.50
N ILE A 153 -10.42 -38.01 -6.52
CA ILE A 153 -9.37 -37.61 -7.46
C ILE A 153 -9.30 -36.08 -7.51
N LYS A 154 -8.09 -35.53 -7.62
CA LYS A 154 -7.84 -34.09 -7.73
C LYS A 154 -8.56 -33.51 -8.96
N GLY A 155 -9.36 -32.47 -8.74
CA GLY A 155 -10.16 -31.83 -9.80
C GLY A 155 -11.57 -32.37 -9.93
N LEU A 156 -11.90 -33.49 -9.28
CA LEU A 156 -13.27 -33.99 -9.16
C LEU A 156 -13.89 -33.48 -7.85
N PHE A 157 -15.12 -32.97 -7.94
CA PHE A 157 -15.88 -32.50 -6.79
C PHE A 157 -17.31 -33.02 -6.85
N TYR A 158 -17.86 -33.39 -5.70
CA TYR A 158 -19.28 -33.67 -5.55
C TYR A 158 -19.99 -32.42 -5.06
N ARG A 159 -21.24 -32.23 -5.49
CA ARG A 159 -22.11 -31.15 -5.00
C ARG A 159 -23.09 -31.75 -4.01
N LEU A 160 -22.92 -31.43 -2.73
CA LEU A 160 -23.90 -31.78 -1.72
C LEU A 160 -25.01 -30.73 -1.76
N TYR A 161 -26.21 -31.16 -2.14
CA TYR A 161 -27.42 -30.38 -2.01
C TYR A 161 -28.03 -30.71 -0.65
N LEU A 162 -28.04 -29.74 0.25
CA LEU A 162 -28.53 -29.90 1.60
C LEU A 162 -29.78 -29.07 1.81
N ILE A 163 -30.81 -29.69 2.37
CA ILE A 163 -32.05 -29.04 2.78
C ILE A 163 -32.24 -29.41 4.25
N ILE A 164 -32.38 -28.40 5.12
CA ILE A 164 -32.53 -28.55 6.56
C ILE A 164 -33.71 -27.72 7.04
N ASP A 165 -34.55 -28.30 7.88
CA ASP A 165 -35.57 -27.58 8.63
C ASP A 165 -34.94 -26.64 9.67
N LEU A 166 -35.30 -25.36 9.64
CA LEU A 166 -34.68 -24.31 10.46
C LEU A 166 -34.90 -24.53 11.96
N PHE A 167 -36.07 -25.04 12.35
CA PHE A 167 -36.45 -25.22 13.75
C PHE A 167 -35.84 -26.49 14.35
N SER A 168 -36.05 -27.64 13.72
CA SER A 168 -35.63 -28.95 14.21
C SER A 168 -34.18 -29.32 13.86
N ARG A 169 -33.57 -28.61 12.90
CA ARG A 169 -32.23 -28.90 12.35
C ARG A 169 -32.10 -30.29 11.74
N LYS A 170 -33.22 -30.91 11.38
CA LYS A 170 -33.26 -32.20 10.70
C LYS A 170 -33.19 -32.00 9.18
N MET A 171 -32.53 -32.95 8.54
CA MET A 171 -32.46 -33.11 7.08
C MET A 171 -33.59 -34.01 6.61
#